data_AF-A0A968D1D7-F1
#
_entry.id   AF-A0A968D1D7-F1
#
_cell.length_a   1.000
_cell.length_b   1.000
_cell.length_c   1.000
_cell.angle_alpha   90.00
_cell.angle_beta   90.00
_cell.angle_gamma   90.00
#
_symmetry.space_group_name_H-M   'P 1'
#
loop_
_entity.id
_entity.type
_entity.pdbx_description
1 polymer ?
#
loop_
_entity_poly.entity_id
_entity_poly.type
_entity_poly.pdbx_seq_one_letter_code
_entity_poly.pdbx_strand_id
1 'polypeptide(L)'
;MGFRGRQRNDTRWSTIPVNRIFNTSVTANTDLFNNDLQPSADTSTFRLEIAENTGVVLSVRETVGSTTVSMNLNGGTAIDQNSLNKFDIKTRDDASYNFRVDTTTTILKFQIDELLTEVA
;
A
#
# COMPACT_ATOMS: atom_id res chain seq x y z
N MET A 1 17.48 44.11 -17.28
CA MET A 1 16.20 43.60 -16.72
C MET A 1 16.39 42.15 -16.36
N GLY A 2 16.65 41.84 -15.08
CA GLY A 2 16.85 40.47 -14.62
C GLY A 2 15.50 39.79 -14.43
N PHE A 3 15.21 38.77 -15.22
CA PHE A 3 14.11 37.85 -14.95
C PHE A 3 14.50 37.04 -13.70
N ARG A 4 14.01 37.49 -12.54
CA ARG A 4 13.94 36.63 -11.35
C ARG A 4 12.88 35.58 -11.64
N GLY A 5 13.30 34.44 -12.18
CA GLY A 5 12.46 33.26 -12.23
C GLY A 5 11.96 33.00 -10.82
N ARG A 6 10.66 33.16 -10.58
CA ARG A 6 10.01 32.52 -9.43
C ARG A 6 10.33 31.04 -9.58
N GLN A 7 11.20 30.50 -8.72
CA GLN A 7 11.18 29.07 -8.48
C GLN A 7 9.74 28.78 -8.06
N ARG A 8 9.00 28.10 -8.93
CA ARG A 8 7.75 27.50 -8.51
C ARG A 8 8.17 26.56 -7.39
N ASN A 9 7.63 26.78 -6.18
CA ASN A 9 7.49 25.69 -5.21
C ASN A 9 6.58 24.68 -5.91
N ASP A 10 7.19 23.85 -6.75
CA ASP A 10 6.57 22.69 -7.31
C ASP A 10 6.51 21.72 -6.14
N THR A 11 5.36 21.69 -5.47
CA THR A 11 4.99 20.75 -4.40
C THR A 11 5.23 19.35 -4.92
N ARG A 12 6.48 18.88 -4.82
CA ARG A 12 6.87 17.54 -5.23
C ARG A 12 6.37 16.63 -4.13
N TRP A 13 5.19 16.04 -4.32
CA TRP A 13 4.76 14.88 -3.55
C TRP A 13 5.95 13.92 -3.44
N SER A 14 6.50 13.77 -2.24
CA SER A 14 7.58 12.83 -2.02
C SER A 14 6.98 11.44 -1.94
N THR A 15 7.20 10.65 -2.97
CA THR A 15 6.87 9.23 -3.01
C THR A 15 8.06 8.43 -2.47
N ILE A 16 7.83 7.59 -1.47
CA ILE A 16 8.84 6.73 -0.85
C ILE A 16 8.47 5.26 -1.14
N PRO A 17 9.28 4.50 -1.88
CA PRO A 17 9.06 3.07 -2.03
C PRO A 17 9.17 2.36 -0.67
N VAL A 18 8.12 1.64 -0.25
CA VAL A 18 8.06 0.98 1.05
C VAL A 18 8.44 -0.49 0.93
N ASN A 19 7.73 -1.25 0.09
CA ASN A 19 7.99 -2.67 -0.08
C ASN A 19 7.45 -3.19 -1.43
N ARG A 20 7.95 -4.35 -1.87
CA ARG A 20 7.50 -4.99 -3.10
C ARG A 20 7.63 -6.52 -3.06
N ILE A 21 6.72 -7.18 -3.76
CA ILE A 21 6.74 -8.62 -4.05
C ILE A 21 6.64 -8.79 -5.56
N PHE A 22 7.41 -9.72 -6.13
CA PHE A 22 7.37 -10.01 -7.56
C PHE A 22 7.39 -11.52 -7.77
N ASN A 23 6.47 -12.01 -8.62
CA ASN A 23 6.36 -13.41 -9.01
C ASN A 23 6.56 -14.41 -7.85
N THR A 24 5.80 -14.23 -6.77
CA THR A 24 5.96 -15.00 -5.53
C THR A 24 4.63 -15.66 -5.14
N SER A 25 4.68 -16.95 -4.83
CA SER A 25 3.54 -17.68 -4.27
C SER A 25 3.33 -17.27 -2.82
N VAL A 26 2.09 -16.95 -2.47
CA VAL A 26 1.68 -16.54 -1.13
C VAL A 26 0.54 -17.42 -0.65
N THR A 27 0.54 -17.73 0.65
CA THR A 27 -0.47 -18.60 1.24
C THR A 27 -1.68 -17.79 1.71
N ALA A 28 -2.87 -18.32 1.50
CA ALA A 28 -4.12 -17.75 2.01
C ALA A 28 -4.03 -17.38 3.51
N ASN A 29 -4.59 -16.23 3.87
CA ASN A 29 -4.75 -15.75 5.23
C ASN A 29 -3.45 -15.56 6.04
N THR A 30 -2.30 -15.56 5.36
CA THR A 30 -0.99 -15.25 5.94
C THR A 30 -0.56 -13.84 5.54
N ASP A 31 0.14 -13.16 6.45
CA ASP A 31 0.72 -11.84 6.18
C ASP A 31 1.69 -11.91 5.00
N LEU A 32 1.56 -10.96 4.06
CA LEU A 32 2.40 -10.87 2.87
C LEU A 32 3.84 -10.49 3.20
N PHE A 33 4.06 -9.80 4.32
CA PHE A 33 5.39 -9.37 4.78
C PHE A 33 5.72 -9.96 6.14
N ASN A 34 6.99 -10.36 6.32
CA ASN A 34 7.49 -10.90 7.59
C ASN A 34 7.48 -9.89 8.74
N ASN A 35 7.61 -8.60 8.42
CA ASN A 35 7.52 -7.50 9.36
C ASN A 35 6.40 -6.57 8.91
N ASP A 36 5.66 -6.03 9.88
CA ASP A 36 4.68 -4.99 9.59
C ASP A 36 5.36 -3.71 9.12
N LEU A 37 4.68 -3.01 8.22
CA LEU A 37 5.10 -1.72 7.69
C LEU A 37 4.68 -0.61 8.66
N GLN A 38 5.55 0.36 8.85
CA GLN A 38 5.28 1.58 9.60
C GLN A 38 5.31 2.74 8.62
N PRO A 39 4.29 3.62 8.61
CA PRO A 39 4.37 4.85 7.84
C PRO A 39 5.47 5.77 8.42
N SER A 40 6.08 6.58 7.55
CA SER A 40 7.15 7.49 7.95
C SER A 40 6.66 8.82 8.51
N ALA A 41 5.37 9.14 8.35
CA ALA A 41 4.74 10.33 8.92
C ALA A 41 3.25 10.10 9.21
N ASP A 42 2.69 10.88 10.12
CA ASP A 42 1.25 10.90 10.35
C ASP A 42 0.51 11.42 9.11
N THR A 43 -0.68 10.89 8.86
CA THR A 43 -1.53 11.22 7.70
C THR A 43 -0.91 10.97 6.31
N SER A 44 0.09 10.08 6.22
CA SER A 44 0.58 9.61 4.92
C SER A 44 -0.44 8.69 4.22
N THR A 45 -0.13 8.28 3.00
CA THR A 45 -0.98 7.35 2.24
C THR A 45 -0.12 6.23 1.68
N PHE A 46 -0.48 4.98 1.95
CA PHE A 46 0.08 3.85 1.21
C PHE A 46 -0.72 3.64 -0.07
N ARG A 47 -0.03 3.80 -1.19
CA ARG A 47 -0.51 3.44 -2.52
C ARG A 47 -0.03 2.04 -2.84
N LEU A 48 -0.99 1.15 -3.05
CA LEU A 48 -0.79 -0.27 -3.36
C LEU A 48 -1.03 -0.48 -4.85
N GLU A 49 -0.13 -1.19 -5.51
CA GLU A 49 -0.35 -1.74 -6.85
C GLU A 49 -0.23 -3.26 -6.78
N ILE A 50 -1.25 -4.01 -7.22
CA ILE A 50 -1.28 -5.48 -7.16
C ILE A 50 -1.69 -6.10 -8.49
N ALA A 51 -1.03 -7.20 -8.85
CA ALA A 51 -1.45 -8.12 -9.89
C ALA A 51 -1.14 -9.55 -9.44
N GLU A 52 -2.05 -10.47 -9.71
CA GLU A 52 -2.04 -11.85 -9.25
C GLU A 52 -2.57 -12.79 -10.32
N ASN A 53 -2.25 -14.08 -10.26
CA ASN A 53 -2.68 -15.03 -11.30
C ASN A 53 -4.06 -15.67 -11.04
N THR A 54 -4.62 -15.48 -9.85
CA THR A 54 -5.91 -16.02 -9.40
C THR A 54 -6.65 -14.91 -8.66
N GLY A 55 -7.96 -14.73 -8.94
CA GLY A 55 -8.74 -13.69 -8.26
C GLY A 55 -8.74 -13.90 -6.74
N VAL A 56 -8.41 -12.84 -5.99
CA VAL A 56 -8.30 -12.87 -4.52
C VAL A 56 -9.03 -11.70 -3.89
N VAL A 57 -9.46 -11.83 -2.64
CA VAL A 57 -9.81 -10.67 -1.81
C VAL A 57 -8.56 -10.20 -1.09
N LEU A 58 -8.09 -9.00 -1.45
CA LEU A 58 -6.99 -8.32 -0.76
C LEU A 58 -7.53 -7.62 0.50
N SER A 59 -6.87 -7.83 1.63
CA SER A 59 -7.18 -7.17 2.90
C SER A 59 -5.98 -6.41 3.44
N VAL A 60 -6.22 -5.25 4.04
CA VAL A 60 -5.24 -4.57 4.89
C VAL A 60 -5.43 -5.01 6.34
N ARG A 61 -4.33 -5.29 7.02
CA ARG A 61 -4.26 -5.59 8.44
C ARG A 61 -3.65 -4.36 9.12
N GLU A 62 -4.46 -3.60 9.82
CA GLU A 62 -4.00 -2.44 10.60
C GLU A 62 -3.93 -2.83 12.08
N THR A 63 -2.78 -2.62 12.72
CA THR A 63 -2.60 -2.86 14.16
C THR A 63 -2.30 -1.55 14.86
N VAL A 64 -3.11 -1.21 15.88
CA VAL A 64 -2.86 -0.08 16.78
C VAL A 64 -2.67 -0.63 18.19
N GLY A 65 -1.49 -0.44 18.76
CA GLY A 65 -1.11 -1.08 20.02
C GLY A 65 -1.18 -2.61 19.92
N SER A 66 -2.12 -3.24 20.64
CA SER A 66 -2.35 -4.69 20.62
C SER A 66 -3.58 -5.12 19.80
N THR A 67 -4.31 -4.17 19.21
CA THR A 67 -5.55 -4.46 18.48
C THR A 67 -5.27 -4.48 17.00
N THR A 68 -5.53 -5.62 16.35
CA THR A 68 -5.45 -5.74 14.89
C THR A 68 -6.84 -5.85 14.28
N VAL A 69 -7.11 -5.01 13.27
CA VAL A 69 -8.31 -5.04 12.45
C VAL A 69 -7.95 -5.44 11.02
N SER A 70 -8.76 -6.32 10.42
CA SER A 70 -8.62 -6.71 9.01
C SER A 70 -9.74 -6.05 8.21
N MET A 71 -9.38 -5.26 7.21
CA MET A 71 -10.32 -4.55 6.33
C MET A 71 -10.17 -5.06 4.90
N ASN A 72 -11.24 -5.61 4.35
CA ASN A 72 -11.24 -6.07 2.97
C ASN A 72 -11.24 -4.85 2.03
N LEU A 73 -10.31 -4.82 1.08
CA LEU A 73 -10.32 -3.85 0.00
C LEU A 73 -11.34 -4.26 -1.06
N ASN A 74 -11.66 -3.35 -1.97
CA ASN A 74 -12.64 -3.58 -3.04
C ASN A 74 -14.01 -4.08 -2.53
N GLY A 75 -14.42 -3.67 -1.33
CA GLY A 75 -15.67 -4.11 -0.70
C GLY A 75 -15.73 -5.62 -0.41
N GLY A 76 -14.59 -6.31 -0.34
CA GLY A 76 -14.54 -7.77 -0.20
C GLY A 76 -14.81 -8.53 -1.50
N THR A 77 -14.84 -7.84 -2.65
CA THR A 77 -14.93 -8.47 -3.96
C THR A 77 -13.54 -8.86 -4.44
N ALA A 78 -13.43 -10.03 -5.07
CA ALA A 78 -12.18 -10.47 -5.67
C ALA A 78 -11.65 -9.41 -6.68
N ILE A 79 -10.35 -9.15 -6.64
CA ILE A 79 -9.67 -8.32 -7.64
C ILE A 79 -9.46 -9.11 -8.95
N ASP A 80 -9.42 -8.37 -10.06
CA ASP A 80 -9.32 -8.96 -11.39
C ASP A 80 -7.93 -9.58 -11.61
N GLN A 81 -7.90 -10.90 -11.75
CA GLN A 81 -6.67 -11.65 -12.02
C GLN A 81 -6.00 -11.21 -13.32
N ASN A 82 -4.67 -11.31 -13.35
CA ASN A 82 -3.79 -10.92 -14.45
C ASN A 82 -3.94 -9.44 -14.86
N SER A 83 -4.48 -8.61 -13.96
CA SER A 83 -4.64 -7.17 -14.16
C SER A 83 -3.94 -6.40 -13.05
N LEU A 84 -3.42 -5.22 -13.37
CA LEU A 84 -2.80 -4.34 -12.37
C LEU A 84 -3.89 -3.46 -11.73
N ASN A 85 -4.19 -3.73 -10.47
CA ASN A 85 -5.16 -3.01 -9.66
C ASN A 85 -4.44 -2.03 -8.71
N LYS A 86 -5.07 -0.90 -8.40
CA LYS A 86 -4.49 0.14 -7.53
C LYS A 86 -5.44 0.51 -6.39
N PHE A 87 -4.91 0.61 -5.19
CA PHE A 87 -5.63 1.04 -3.99
C PHE A 87 -4.83 2.10 -3.24
N ASP A 88 -5.51 3.08 -2.66
CA ASP A 88 -4.90 4.06 -1.77
C ASP A 88 -5.52 3.88 -0.37
N ILE A 89 -4.69 3.74 0.66
CA ILE A 89 -5.11 3.69 2.06
C ILE A 89 -4.45 4.82 2.83
N LYS A 90 -5.23 5.58 3.60
CA LYS A 90 -4.67 6.55 4.53
C LYS A 90 -4.06 5.82 5.71
N THR A 91 -2.91 6.30 6.16
CA THR A 91 -2.20 5.74 7.31
C THR A 91 -2.27 6.70 8.51
N ARG A 92 -1.76 6.21 9.64
CA ARG A 92 -1.55 6.93 10.89
C ARG A 92 -0.24 6.42 11.48
N ASP A 93 0.52 7.30 12.11
CA ASP A 93 1.88 7.03 12.60
C ASP A 93 1.96 6.11 13.81
N ASP A 94 0.85 5.90 14.52
CA ASP A 94 0.73 4.99 15.66
C ASP A 94 0.29 3.56 15.26
N ALA A 95 0.19 3.25 13.96
CA ALA A 95 -0.27 1.97 13.45
C ALA A 95 0.79 1.22 12.62
N SER A 96 0.75 -0.11 12.72
CA SER A 96 1.46 -1.03 11.82
C SER A 96 0.52 -1.60 10.77
N TYR A 97 1.06 -1.88 9.57
CA TYR A 97 0.29 -2.38 8.44
C TYR A 97 0.89 -3.65 7.85
N ASN A 98 0.04 -4.62 7.57
CA ASN A 98 0.36 -5.75 6.72
C ASN A 98 -0.80 -6.01 5.75
N PHE A 99 -0.64 -6.98 4.88
CA PHE A 99 -1.63 -7.31 3.86
C PHE A 99 -1.83 -8.80 3.81
N ARG A 100 -3.03 -9.22 3.42
CA ARG A 100 -3.37 -10.64 3.24
C ARG A 100 -4.24 -10.82 2.02
N VAL A 101 -4.11 -12.00 1.43
CA VAL A 101 -5.04 -12.50 0.42
C VAL A 101 -5.84 -13.64 1.03
N ASP A 102 -7.11 -13.77 0.66
CA ASP A 102 -7.99 -14.84 1.15
C ASP A 102 -7.71 -16.21 0.53
N THR A 103 -7.02 -16.23 -0.61
CA THR A 103 -6.78 -17.41 -1.45
C THR A 103 -5.29 -17.53 -1.77
N THR A 104 -4.75 -18.76 -1.72
CA THR A 104 -3.36 -19.03 -2.12
C THR A 104 -3.21 -18.72 -3.61
N THR A 105 -2.29 -17.82 -3.94
CA THR A 105 -2.11 -17.27 -5.29
C THR A 105 -0.65 -16.96 -5.56
N THR A 106 -0.29 -16.75 -6.83
CA THR A 106 0.98 -16.11 -7.15
C THR A 106 0.74 -14.63 -7.35
N ILE A 107 1.33 -13.81 -6.49
CA ILE A 107 1.44 -12.37 -6.72
C ILE A 107 2.46 -12.17 -7.85
N LEU A 108 1.98 -11.66 -8.99
CA LEU A 108 2.80 -11.32 -10.15
C LEU A 108 3.55 -10.00 -9.90
N LYS A 109 2.86 -9.01 -9.33
CA LYS A 109 3.45 -7.75 -8.84
C LYS A 109 2.67 -7.29 -7.62
N PHE A 110 3.37 -6.88 -6.56
CA PHE A 110 2.81 -6.08 -5.47
C PHE A 110 3.81 -4.98 -5.15
N GLN A 111 3.39 -3.73 -5.14
CA GLN A 111 4.23 -2.60 -4.80
C GLN A 111 3.47 -1.68 -3.86
N ILE A 112 4.18 -1.18 -2.85
CA ILE A 112 3.68 -0.19 -1.92
C ILE A 112 4.59 1.00 -1.97
N ASP A 113 4.01 2.14 -2.29
CA ASP A 113 4.65 3.44 -2.17
C ASP A 113 3.92 4.27 -1.11
N GLU A 114 4.68 4.94 -0.25
CA GLU A 114 4.14 5.93 0.67
C GLU A 114 4.15 7.31 0.01
N LEU A 115 3.00 7.96 0.03
CA LEU A 115 2.81 9.32 -0.43
C LEU A 115 2.72 10.22 0.81
N LEU A 116 3.67 11.13 0.96
CA LEU A 116 3.61 12.13 2.02
C LEU A 116 2.71 13.27 1.58
N THR A 117 1.76 13.62 2.45
CA THR A 117 0.96 14.83 2.28
C THR A 117 1.80 16.00 2.82
N GLU A 118 2.26 16.91 1.98
CA GLU A 118 2.82 18.17 2.48
C GLU A 118 1.70 18.97 3.16
N VAL A 119 1.89 19.32 4.43
CA VAL A 119 1.03 20.29 5.11
C VAL A 119 1.41 21.66 4.54
N ALA A 120 0.47 22.28 3.83
CA ALA A 120 0.63 23.62 3.25
C ALA A 120 0.77 24.72 4.32
#